data_AF-A0AAW4MXQ7-F1
#
_entry.id   AF-A0AAW4MXQ7-F1
#
_cell.length_a   1.000
_cell.length_b   1.000
_cell.length_c   1.000
_cell.angle_alpha   90.00
_cell.angle_beta   90.00
_cell.angle_gamma   90.00
#
_symmetry.space_group_name_H-M   'P 1'
#
loop_
_entity.id
_entity.type
_entity.pdbx_description
1 polymer ?
#
loop_
_entity_poly.entity_id
_entity_poly.type
_entity_poly.pdbx_seq_one_letter_code
_entity_poly.pdbx_strand_id
1 'polypeptide(L)' 'MIIVLKPKCDENDIKKVTNKIEGYGLEPHVSTGHETTIIGVIGDTTKVDPRDIEVSP' A
#
# COMPACT_ATOMS: atom_id res chain seq x y z
N MET A 1 3.52 -5.25 -7.36
CA MET A 1 4.20 -5.07 -6.04
C MET A 1 3.21 -5.40 -4.93
N ILE A 2 3.63 -5.97 -3.80
CA ILE A 2 2.76 -6.16 -2.63
C ILE A 2 3.32 -5.41 -1.43
N ILE A 3 2.46 -4.74 -0.68
CA ILE A 3 2.80 -4.01 0.54
C ILE A 3 2.11 -4.73 1.68
N VAL A 4 2.88 -5.18 2.66
CA VAL A 4 2.35 -5.86 3.84
C VAL A 4 2.42 -4.88 5.00
N LEU A 5 1.25 -4.48 5.52
CA LEU A 5 1.13 -3.59 6.66
C LEU A 5 1.13 -4.40 7.96
N LYS A 6 1.61 -3.76 9.03
CA LYS A 6 1.64 -4.38 10.36
C LYS A 6 0.23 -4.59 10.94
N PRO A 7 0.07 -5.56 11.86
CA PRO A 7 -1.11 -5.66 12.71
C PRO A 7 -1.34 -4.32 13.41
N LYS A 8 -2.57 -3.78 13.33
CA LYS A 8 -2.99 -2.46 13.86
C LYS A 8 -2.50 -1.24 13.06
N CYS A 9 -2.27 -1.34 11.76
CA CYS A 9 -2.14 -0.13 10.94
C CYS A 9 -3.45 0.68 10.98
N ASP A 10 -3.30 1.98 11.17
CA ASP A 10 -4.41 2.92 11.19
C ASP A 10 -5.02 3.06 9.79
N GLU A 11 -6.33 3.31 9.70
CA GLU A 11 -6.99 3.53 8.41
C GLU A 11 -6.39 4.74 7.65
N ASN A 12 -5.79 5.67 8.39
CA ASN A 12 -5.04 6.79 7.81
C ASN A 12 -3.82 6.35 7.02
N ASP A 13 -3.07 5.35 7.50
CA ASP A 13 -1.89 4.85 6.80
C ASP A 13 -2.30 4.11 5.53
N ILE A 14 -3.36 3.31 5.61
CA ILE A 14 -3.95 2.66 4.43
C ILE A 14 -4.35 3.72 3.39
N LYS A 15 -5.08 4.77 3.80
CA LYS A 15 -5.50 5.85 2.89
C LYS A 15 -4.32 6.63 2.29
N LYS A 16 -3.25 6.87 3.04
CA LYS A 16 -2.03 7.53 2.52
C LYS A 16 -1.38 6.68 1.44
N VAL A 17 -1.26 5.38 1.70
CA VAL A 17 -0.67 4.42 0.75
C VAL A 17 -1.53 4.33 -0.51
N THR A 18 -2.85 4.16 -0.37
CA THR A 18 -3.81 4.12 -1.48
C THR A 18 -3.73 5.38 -2.34
N ASN A 19 -3.76 6.58 -1.73
CA ASN A 19 -3.65 7.85 -2.47
C ASN A 19 -2.31 7.99 -3.19
N LYS A 20 -1.19 7.57 -2.59
CA LYS A 20 0.11 7.57 -3.28
C LYS A 20 0.03 6.70 -4.53
N ILE A 21 -0.46 5.47 -4.38
CA ILE A 21 -0.57 4.50 -5.47
C ILE A 21 -1.45 5.06 -6.60
N GLU A 22 -2.62 5.61 -6.28
CA GLU A 22 -3.50 6.26 -7.27
C GLU A 22 -2.83 7.47 -7.93
N GLY A 23 -2.05 8.26 -7.18
CA GLY A 23 -1.27 9.38 -7.71
C GLY A 23 -0.19 8.98 -8.72
N TYR A 24 0.31 7.74 -8.64
CA TYR A 24 1.22 7.16 -9.63
C TYR A 24 0.49 6.56 -10.85
N GLY A 25 -0.85 6.59 -10.87
CA GLY A 25 -1.67 5.98 -11.92
C GLY A 25 -1.76 4.46 -11.81
N LEU A 26 -1.60 3.93 -10.59
CA LEU A 26 -1.66 2.52 -10.28
C LEU A 26 -2.94 2.22 -9.50
N GLU A 27 -3.39 0.97 -9.56
CA GLU A 27 -4.60 0.55 -8.86
C GLU A 27 -4.23 -0.17 -7.55
N PRO A 28 -4.55 0.42 -6.37
CA PRO A 28 -4.34 -0.23 -5.08
C PRO A 28 -5.44 -1.25 -4.79
N HIS A 29 -5.05 -2.45 -4.38
CA HIS A 29 -5.94 -3.54 -4.00
C HIS A 29 -5.73 -3.89 -2.53
N VAL A 30 -6.62 -3.41 -1.67
CA VAL A 30 -6.54 -3.64 -0.22
C VAL A 30 -7.17 -4.99 0.12
N SER A 31 -6.39 -5.85 0.76
CA SER A 31 -6.78 -7.15 1.29
C SER A 31 -6.58 -7.13 2.80
N THR A 32 -7.67 -6.87 3.52
CA THR A 32 -7.65 -6.75 4.98
C THR A 32 -7.81 -8.14 5.61
N GLY A 33 -6.71 -8.70 6.13
CA GLY A 33 -6.73 -9.92 6.92
C GLY A 33 -6.93 -9.64 8.41
N HIS A 34 -7.23 -10.68 9.19
CA HIS A 34 -7.48 -10.57 10.63
C HIS A 34 -6.24 -10.11 11.42
N GLU A 35 -5.05 -10.53 11.00
CA GLU A 35 -3.78 -10.16 11.65
C GLU A 35 -2.97 -9.13 10.87
N THR A 36 -3.16 -9.04 9.55
CA THR A 36 -2.32 -8.20 8.67
C THR A 36 -3.15 -7.68 7.53
N THR A 37 -2.90 -6.44 7.12
CA THR A 37 -3.47 -5.86 5.90
C THR A 37 -2.44 -5.90 4.79
N ILE A 38 -2.83 -6.39 3.61
CA ILE A 38 -1.98 -6.47 2.44
C ILE A 38 -2.54 -5.51 1.40
N ILE A 39 -1.73 -4.64 0.84
CA ILE A 39 -2.11 -3.79 -0.28
C ILE A 39 -1.33 -4.27 -1.51
N GLY A 40 -2.04 -4.90 -2.44
CA GLY A 40 -1.51 -5.20 -3.76
C GLY A 40 -1.48 -3.92 -4.60
N VAL A 41 -0.42 -3.72 -5.37
CA VAL A 41 -0.34 -2.64 -6.36
C VAL A 41 -0.41 -3.27 -7.74
N ILE A 42 -1.46 -2.92 -8.49
CA ILE A 42 -1.76 -3.45 -9.81
C ILE A 42 -1.43 -2.37 -10.85
N GLY A 43 -0.60 -2.72 -11.84
CA GLY A 43 -0.17 -1.82 -12.92
C GLY A 43 1.35 -1.76 -13.11
N ASP A 44 1.84 -0.69 -13.76
CA ASP A 44 3.26 -0.42 -14.05
C ASP A 44 4.06 -0.05 -12.79
N THR A 45 4.28 -1.04 -11.90
CA THR A 45 5.00 -0.83 -10.64
C THR A 45 6.48 -0.48 -10.81
N THR A 46 7.00 -0.48 -12.05
CA THR A 46 8.34 0.07 -12.38
C THR A 46 8.47 1.54 -12.03
N LYS A 47 7.35 2.29 -11.99
CA LYS A 47 7.31 3.71 -11.62
C LYS A 47 7.22 3.94 -10.11
N VAL A 48 7.04 2.88 -9.33
CA VAL A 48 6.86 2.96 -7.89
C VAL A 48 8.03 2.28 -7.20
N ASP A 49 8.81 3.08 -6.47
CA ASP A 49 9.86 2.57 -5.62
C ASP A 49 9.26 2.04 -4.30
N PRO A 50 9.65 0.83 -3.84
CA PRO A 50 9.18 0.28 -2.57
C PRO A 50 9.39 1.19 -1.37
N ARG A 51 10.50 1.94 -1.38
CA ARG A 51 10.89 2.90 -0.36
C ARG A 51 9.97 4.11 -0.26
N ASP A 52 9.28 4.45 -1.35
CA ASP A 52 8.39 5.59 -1.39
C ASP A 52 7.07 5.30 -0.67
N ILE A 53 6.69 4.03 -0.61
CA ILE A 53 5.46 3.56 0.05
C ILE A 53 5.73 2.90 1.40
N GLU A 54 7.01 2.69 1.73
CA GLU A 54 7.45 2.22 3.04
C GLU A 54 7.25 3.32 4.09
N VAL A 55 6.14 3.22 4.81
CA VAL A 55 5.96 3.95 6.07
C VAL A 55 6.75 3.22 7.15
N SER A 56 7.96 3.73 7.42
CA SER A 56 8.78 3.29 8.57
C SER A 56 8.02 3.51 9.90
N PRO A 57 8.31 2.70 10.93
CA PRO A 57 7.44 2.43 12.08
C PRO A 57 7.09 3.62 12.97
#